data_AF-A0A2E3SRU2-F1
#
_entry.id   AF-A0A2E3SRU2-F1
#
_cell.length_a   1.000
_cell.length_b   1.000
_cell.length_c   1.000
_cell.angle_alpha   90.00
_cell.angle_beta   90.00
_cell.angle_gamma   90.00
#
_symmetry.space_group_name_H-M   'P 1'
#
loop_
_entity.id
_entity.type
_entity.pdbx_description
1 polymer ?
#
loop_
_entity_poly.entity_id
_entity_poly.type
_entity_poly.pdbx_seq_one_letter_code
_entity_poly.pdbx_strand_id
1 'polypeptide(L)'
;MNTTYTDITSWTKFDWENAYGTRSKVTVQDELGNRFFFKESLNRYPWEFWCEVIASKIGQIFGLDIVDYNSAYCLHDGIDHFGSLSKYIHNVNENESLTHGQNFLTALKKGFDVKKGTDHTFQLIEVFIKLMNDKNCKIDYIIEMIIYDAIIGNRDRHQQNWALLHKIKDRKKYLIKNRLSLRKLIGISLLNILKEKIIGRKVTPILSNSFAPLFDNGSSLGHEIIERNLNRFTNNENNALENYINNIKSASHIRWENEKLNHYDLINNISNTYSEIVDSKIDKFRRSYSKDKIKECVYNADIELGMRHANTYLTKDRKEFIITLVEYRYNTLLERCGNVS
;
A
#
# COMPACT_ATOMS: atom_id res chain seq x y z
N MET A 1 10.52 -9.76 12.48
CA MET A 1 10.60 -8.29 12.59
C MET A 1 9.59 -7.89 13.64
N ASN A 2 10.00 -7.09 14.62
CA ASN A 2 9.14 -6.83 15.76
C ASN A 2 8.22 -5.64 15.46
N THR A 3 6.96 -5.76 15.82
CA THR A 3 6.06 -4.61 15.92
C THR A 3 6.46 -3.81 17.15
N THR A 4 6.28 -2.50 17.09
CA THR A 4 6.40 -1.64 18.25
C THR A 4 5.04 -1.08 18.64
N TYR A 5 4.97 -0.61 19.88
CA TYR A 5 3.86 0.15 20.42
C TYR A 5 4.37 1.52 20.84
N THR A 6 3.58 2.57 20.60
CA THR A 6 3.94 3.94 20.99
C THR A 6 2.72 4.65 21.55
N ASP A 7 2.84 5.14 22.78
CA ASP A 7 1.91 6.11 23.34
C ASP A 7 2.24 7.49 22.76
N ILE A 8 1.34 8.01 21.92
CA ILE A 8 1.46 9.31 21.24
C ILE A 8 0.60 10.38 21.91
N THR A 9 0.11 10.14 23.12
CA THR A 9 -0.78 11.07 23.84
C THR A 9 -0.17 12.45 24.02
N SER A 10 1.13 12.52 24.32
CA SER A 10 1.87 13.78 24.51
C SER A 10 2.31 14.46 23.20
N TRP A 11 2.14 13.80 22.05
CA TRP A 11 2.66 14.29 20.78
C TRP A 11 1.84 15.46 20.24
N THR A 12 2.51 16.37 19.52
CA THR A 12 1.85 17.52 18.91
C THR A 12 0.97 17.05 17.75
N LYS A 13 -0.32 17.39 17.77
CA LYS A 13 -1.31 17.08 16.73
C LYS A 13 -1.47 18.31 15.83
N PHE A 14 -1.24 18.15 14.52
CA PHE A 14 -1.20 19.29 13.60
C PHE A 14 -2.55 19.69 13.01
N ASP A 15 -3.49 18.75 12.98
CA ASP A 15 -4.93 18.90 12.74
C ASP A 15 -5.42 17.47 12.41
N TRP A 16 -6.68 17.16 12.74
CA TRP A 16 -7.38 16.02 12.16
C TRP A 16 -7.64 16.32 10.67
N GLU A 17 -6.58 16.35 9.87
CA GLU A 17 -6.70 16.55 8.44
C GLU A 17 -7.45 15.34 7.86
N ASN A 18 -8.57 15.59 7.19
CA ASN A 18 -9.16 14.65 6.24
C ASN A 18 -8.21 14.50 5.04
N ALA A 19 -7.00 13.95 5.26
CA ALA A 19 -6.10 13.55 4.20
C ALA A 19 -6.79 12.41 3.44
N TYR A 20 -7.08 12.63 2.15
CA TYR A 20 -7.77 11.71 1.21
C TYR A 20 -8.22 10.37 1.82
N GLY A 21 -9.51 10.19 2.05
CA GLY A 21 -10.10 8.94 2.56
C GLY A 21 -11.28 9.18 3.51
N THR A 22 -11.92 8.10 3.95
CA THR A 22 -13.09 8.10 4.85
C THR A 22 -12.75 7.85 6.32
N ARG A 23 -11.45 7.73 6.64
CA ARG A 23 -10.94 7.28 7.94
C ARG A 23 -10.45 8.46 8.76
N SER A 24 -10.56 8.35 10.08
CA SER A 24 -9.93 9.28 11.02
C SER A 24 -8.41 9.17 10.89
N LYS A 25 -7.77 10.28 10.49
CA LYS A 25 -6.34 10.35 10.21
C LYS A 25 -5.82 11.65 10.82
N VAL A 26 -4.67 11.59 11.47
CA VAL A 26 -4.05 12.75 12.08
C VAL A 26 -2.54 12.70 11.89
N THR A 27 -1.99 13.88 11.57
CA THR A 27 -0.56 14.07 11.57
C THR A 27 -0.10 14.41 12.97
N VAL A 28 0.85 13.63 13.47
CA VAL A 28 1.42 13.82 14.80
C VAL A 28 2.94 14.02 14.71
N GLN A 29 3.51 14.69 15.70
CA GLN A 29 4.94 14.94 15.78
C GLN A 29 5.46 14.64 17.18
N ASP A 30 6.56 13.89 17.23
CA ASP A 30 7.27 13.60 18.48
C ASP A 30 8.03 14.83 19.00
N GLU A 31 8.59 14.70 20.20
CA GLU A 31 9.36 15.75 20.87
C GLU A 31 10.65 16.12 20.10
N LEU A 32 11.13 15.25 19.23
CA LEU A 32 12.33 15.44 18.40
C LEU A 32 12.01 16.14 17.06
N GLY A 33 10.73 16.43 16.80
CA GLY A 33 10.28 17.07 15.59
C GLY A 33 10.05 16.13 14.40
N ASN A 34 10.10 14.81 14.58
CA ASN A 34 9.78 13.83 13.54
C ASN A 34 8.26 13.77 13.33
N ARG A 35 7.83 13.73 12.06
CA ARG A 35 6.41 13.64 11.70
C ARG A 35 5.99 12.21 11.38
N PHE A 36 4.80 11.87 11.86
CA PHE A 36 4.17 10.57 11.69
C PHE A 36 2.72 10.72 11.23
N PHE A 37 2.19 9.63 10.73
CA PHE A 37 0.80 9.47 10.33
C PHE A 37 0.13 8.45 11.26
N PHE A 38 -0.87 8.90 12.00
CA PHE A 38 -1.70 8.03 12.83
C PHE A 38 -3.06 7.82 12.15
N LYS A 39 -3.47 6.55 12.01
CA LYS A 39 -4.68 6.14 11.29
C LYS A 39 -5.43 5.11 12.10
N GLU A 40 -6.66 5.46 12.47
CA GLU A 40 -7.59 4.57 13.19
C GLU A 40 -8.35 3.68 12.20
N SER A 41 -8.87 2.56 12.72
CA SER A 41 -9.82 1.71 12.01
C SER A 41 -11.17 2.39 11.81
N LEU A 42 -11.90 2.01 10.76
CA LEU A 42 -13.34 2.28 10.71
C LEU A 42 -14.08 1.42 11.74
N ASN A 43 -15.13 1.96 12.38
CA ASN A 43 -15.94 1.21 13.36
C ASN A 43 -16.46 -0.15 12.83
N ARG A 44 -16.77 -0.23 11.52
CA ARG A 44 -17.25 -1.47 10.88
C ARG A 44 -16.12 -2.48 10.59
N TYR A 45 -14.86 -2.05 10.61
CA TYR A 45 -13.66 -2.85 10.34
C TYR A 45 -12.62 -2.65 11.46
N PRO A 46 -12.92 -3.07 12.70
CA PRO A 46 -12.08 -2.78 13.87
C PRO A 46 -10.64 -3.29 13.73
N TRP A 47 -10.44 -4.37 12.98
CA TRP A 47 -9.13 -5.01 12.76
C TRP A 47 -8.29 -4.39 11.64
N GLU A 48 -8.80 -3.38 10.94
CA GLU A 48 -8.14 -2.80 9.75
C GLU A 48 -6.74 -2.24 10.05
N PHE A 49 -6.55 -1.55 11.18
CA PHE A 49 -5.23 -1.05 11.56
C PHE A 49 -4.24 -2.18 11.84
N TRP A 50 -4.70 -3.32 12.39
CA TRP A 50 -3.86 -4.50 12.54
C TRP A 50 -3.49 -5.13 11.21
N CYS A 51 -4.43 -5.17 10.27
CA CYS A 51 -4.15 -5.62 8.92
C CYS A 51 -3.09 -4.72 8.25
N GLU A 52 -3.11 -3.40 8.47
CA GLU A 52 -2.07 -2.47 8.00
C GLU A 52 -0.69 -2.80 8.59
N VAL A 53 -0.61 -2.98 9.92
CA VAL A 53 0.64 -3.33 10.61
C VAL A 53 1.17 -4.68 10.14
N ILE A 54 0.34 -5.72 10.13
CA ILE A 54 0.75 -7.08 9.73
C ILE A 54 1.14 -7.11 8.24
N ALA A 55 0.37 -6.47 7.36
CA ALA A 55 0.72 -6.38 5.94
C ALA A 55 2.01 -5.60 5.71
N SER A 56 2.34 -4.59 6.53
CA SER A 56 3.67 -3.96 6.46
C SER A 56 4.78 -4.96 6.77
N LYS A 57 4.68 -5.67 7.89
CA LYS A 57 5.72 -6.61 8.34
C LYS A 57 5.87 -7.82 7.42
N ILE A 58 4.77 -8.35 6.89
CA ILE A 58 4.81 -9.43 5.87
C ILE A 58 5.54 -8.93 4.62
N GLY A 59 5.29 -7.71 4.16
CA GLY A 59 6.00 -7.12 3.03
C GLY A 59 7.50 -6.98 3.27
N GLN A 60 7.89 -6.62 4.50
CA GLN A 60 9.30 -6.57 4.89
C GLN A 60 9.96 -7.95 4.92
N ILE A 61 9.24 -9.01 5.33
CA ILE A 61 9.72 -10.39 5.24
C ILE A 61 10.03 -10.76 3.77
N PHE A 62 9.21 -10.31 2.83
CA PHE A 62 9.44 -10.48 1.40
C PHE A 62 10.49 -9.52 0.78
N GLY A 63 11.12 -8.67 1.60
CA GLY A 63 12.13 -7.72 1.13
C GLY A 63 11.56 -6.64 0.19
N LEU A 64 10.34 -6.17 0.48
CA LEU A 64 9.72 -5.06 -0.24
C LEU A 64 10.13 -3.71 0.36
N ASP A 65 10.20 -2.70 -0.51
CA ASP A 65 10.21 -1.31 -0.06
C ASP A 65 8.77 -0.93 0.33
N ILE A 66 8.47 -1.03 1.62
CA ILE A 66 7.14 -0.85 2.21
C ILE A 66 7.27 0.03 3.45
N VAL A 67 6.31 0.93 3.65
CA VAL A 67 6.25 1.77 4.83
C VAL A 67 6.16 0.90 6.07
N ASP A 68 6.99 1.19 7.06
CA ASP A 68 6.95 0.52 8.36
C ASP A 68 5.78 1.03 9.19
N TYR A 69 4.80 0.16 9.43
CA TYR A 69 3.65 0.45 10.28
C TYR A 69 3.79 -0.28 11.61
N ASN A 70 3.51 0.45 12.69
CA ASN A 70 3.49 -0.04 14.06
C ASN A 70 2.17 0.35 14.73
N SER A 71 1.93 -0.13 15.95
CA SER A 71 0.72 0.21 16.70
C SER A 71 0.95 1.47 17.55
N ALA A 72 -0.09 2.27 17.74
CA ALA A 72 -0.04 3.40 18.65
C ALA A 72 -1.35 3.59 19.40
N TYR A 73 -1.21 4.21 20.56
CA TYR A 73 -2.30 4.62 21.44
C TYR A 73 -2.28 6.14 21.63
N CYS A 74 -3.47 6.74 21.71
CA CYS A 74 -3.62 8.15 22.00
C CYS A 74 -4.83 8.35 22.92
N LEU A 75 -4.63 8.97 24.09
CA LEU A 75 -5.73 9.57 24.84
C LEU A 75 -6.05 10.94 24.24
N HIS A 76 -7.30 11.15 23.84
CA HIS A 76 -7.78 12.44 23.37
C HIS A 76 -9.18 12.70 23.89
N ASP A 77 -9.39 13.86 24.53
CA ASP A 77 -10.68 14.25 25.10
C ASP A 77 -11.30 13.20 26.04
N GLY A 78 -10.44 12.48 26.78
CA GLY A 78 -10.84 11.41 27.70
C GLY A 78 -11.23 10.09 27.02
N ILE A 79 -11.01 9.96 25.71
CA ILE A 79 -11.32 8.77 24.90
C ILE A 79 -10.01 8.10 24.47
N ASP A 80 -9.97 6.78 24.59
CA ASP A 80 -8.88 5.94 24.11
C ASP A 80 -8.98 5.73 22.60
N HIS A 81 -7.91 6.09 21.87
CA HIS A 81 -7.80 5.88 20.43
C HIS A 81 -6.67 4.91 20.12
N PHE A 82 -6.91 3.99 19.17
CA PHE A 82 -5.93 3.01 18.72
C PHE A 82 -5.85 2.99 17.21
N GLY A 83 -4.63 2.84 16.71
CA GLY A 83 -4.41 2.86 15.28
C GLY A 83 -3.03 2.43 14.88
N SER A 84 -2.83 2.45 13.57
CA SER A 84 -1.54 2.27 12.95
C SER A 84 -0.77 3.60 12.95
N LEU A 85 0.53 3.52 13.17
CA LEU A 85 1.46 4.63 13.15
C LEU A 85 2.57 4.33 12.16
N SER A 86 2.85 5.28 11.27
CA SER A 86 4.02 5.23 10.40
C SER A 86 4.72 6.57 10.32
N LYS A 87 6.01 6.56 10.05
CA LYS A 87 6.74 7.79 9.73
C LYS A 87 6.23 8.34 8.39
N TYR A 88 6.26 9.65 8.24
CA TYR A 88 5.96 10.29 6.95
C TYR A 88 6.83 9.73 5.82
N ILE A 89 6.19 9.35 4.71
CA ILE A 89 6.85 8.77 3.52
C ILE A 89 7.85 9.73 2.89
N HIS A 90 7.54 11.03 2.89
CA HIS A 90 8.40 12.05 2.30
C HIS A 90 8.94 12.97 3.39
N ASN A 91 10.23 13.29 3.32
CA ASN A 91 10.80 14.25 4.24
C ASN A 91 10.50 15.68 3.76
N VAL A 92 9.59 16.35 4.47
CA VAL A 92 9.19 17.74 4.21
C VAL A 92 10.40 18.68 4.21
N ASN A 93 11.38 18.41 5.08
CA ASN A 93 12.56 19.24 5.27
C ASN A 93 13.63 19.00 4.19
N GLU A 94 13.53 17.93 3.41
CA GLU A 94 14.46 17.59 2.32
C GLU A 94 13.96 17.96 0.92
N ASN A 95 12.91 18.77 0.82
CA ASN A 95 12.28 19.16 -0.46
C ASN A 95 11.78 17.97 -1.28
N GLU A 96 11.35 16.92 -0.59
CA GLU A 96 10.66 15.81 -1.22
C GLU A 96 9.17 16.12 -1.38
N SER A 97 8.61 15.65 -2.49
CA SER A 97 7.18 15.72 -2.72
C SER A 97 6.65 14.38 -3.20
N LEU A 98 5.45 14.06 -2.75
CA LEU A 98 4.74 12.84 -3.12
C LEU A 98 3.64 13.19 -4.12
N THR A 99 3.58 12.50 -5.25
CA THR A 99 2.47 12.61 -6.21
C THR A 99 1.81 11.26 -6.39
N HIS A 100 0.53 11.17 -6.04
CA HIS A 100 -0.26 9.93 -6.16
C HIS A 100 -0.54 9.55 -7.60
N GLY A 101 -0.68 8.25 -7.86
CA GLY A 101 -1.00 7.67 -9.16
C GLY A 101 -2.18 8.34 -9.87
N GLN A 102 -3.23 8.68 -9.12
CA GLN A 102 -4.44 9.33 -9.61
C GLN A 102 -4.13 10.59 -10.43
N ASN A 103 -3.17 11.39 -9.99
CA ASN A 103 -2.83 12.65 -10.65
C ASN A 103 -2.26 12.38 -12.05
N PHE A 104 -1.47 11.32 -12.20
CA PHE A 104 -0.89 10.91 -13.47
C PHE A 104 -1.94 10.30 -14.40
N LEU A 105 -2.75 9.37 -13.89
CA LEU A 105 -3.77 8.70 -14.69
C LEU A 105 -4.86 9.69 -15.17
N THR A 106 -5.25 10.64 -14.33
CA THR A 106 -6.18 11.73 -14.70
C THR A 106 -5.60 12.63 -15.80
N ALA A 107 -4.28 12.83 -15.82
CA ALA A 107 -3.62 13.61 -16.87
C ALA A 107 -3.58 12.86 -18.22
N LEU A 108 -3.53 11.53 -18.20
CA LEU A 108 -3.47 10.69 -19.40
C LEU A 108 -4.83 10.40 -20.02
N LYS A 109 -5.87 10.25 -19.19
CA LYS A 109 -7.23 9.94 -19.65
C LYS A 109 -8.18 11.06 -19.28
N LYS A 110 -8.65 11.79 -20.30
CA LYS A 110 -9.74 12.76 -20.12
C LYS A 110 -10.98 12.05 -19.57
N GLY A 111 -11.55 12.59 -18.50
CA GLY A 111 -12.73 12.01 -17.86
C GLY A 111 -12.45 10.77 -17.03
N PHE A 112 -11.20 10.53 -16.63
CA PHE A 112 -10.81 9.43 -15.73
C PHE A 112 -11.75 9.32 -14.52
N ASP A 113 -12.32 8.14 -14.30
CA ASP A 113 -13.20 7.88 -13.17
C ASP A 113 -12.41 7.78 -11.85
N VAL A 114 -12.27 8.93 -11.18
CA VAL A 114 -11.65 9.02 -9.85
C VAL A 114 -12.51 8.41 -8.73
N LYS A 115 -13.82 8.18 -8.97
CA LYS A 115 -14.76 7.78 -7.91
C LYS A 115 -14.83 6.26 -7.77
N LYS A 116 -15.10 5.54 -8.85
CA LYS A 116 -15.14 4.06 -8.82
C LYS A 116 -13.85 3.43 -9.30
N GLY A 117 -12.95 4.22 -9.91
CA GLY A 117 -11.67 3.72 -10.40
C GLY A 117 -11.83 2.69 -11.54
N THR A 118 -12.91 2.76 -12.33
CA THR A 118 -13.11 1.81 -13.45
C THR A 118 -12.03 1.93 -14.51
N ASP A 119 -11.42 3.11 -14.59
CA ASP A 119 -10.33 3.42 -15.52
C ASP A 119 -8.94 3.11 -14.94
N HIS A 120 -8.84 2.63 -13.70
CA HIS A 120 -7.57 2.26 -13.06
C HIS A 120 -7.07 0.92 -13.60
N THR A 121 -6.56 0.92 -14.83
CA THR A 121 -6.09 -0.27 -15.53
C THR A 121 -4.57 -0.41 -15.51
N PHE A 122 -4.08 -1.64 -15.56
CA PHE A 122 -2.65 -1.93 -15.74
C PHE A 122 -2.12 -1.26 -17.02
N GLN A 123 -2.89 -1.29 -18.10
CA GLN A 123 -2.52 -0.66 -19.38
C GLN A 123 -2.31 0.85 -19.25
N LEU A 124 -3.14 1.57 -18.48
CA LEU A 124 -2.97 3.01 -18.30
C LEU A 124 -1.73 3.33 -17.45
N ILE A 125 -1.45 2.50 -16.43
CA ILE A 125 -0.22 2.59 -15.64
C ILE A 125 1.01 2.30 -16.52
N GLU A 126 0.91 1.33 -17.43
CA GLU A 126 1.97 0.99 -18.37
C GLU A 126 2.28 2.16 -19.33
N VAL A 127 1.25 2.79 -19.89
CA VAL A 127 1.38 4.01 -20.70
C VAL A 127 2.07 5.12 -19.92
N PHE A 128 1.66 5.34 -18.66
CA PHE A 128 2.30 6.30 -17.77
C PHE A 128 3.80 6.03 -17.62
N ILE A 129 4.19 4.79 -17.32
CA ILE A 129 5.58 4.41 -17.10
C ILE A 129 6.41 4.58 -18.38
N LYS A 130 5.89 4.14 -19.54
CA LYS A 130 6.53 4.31 -20.84
C LYS A 130 6.74 5.78 -21.19
N LEU A 131 5.76 6.65 -20.92
CA LEU A 131 5.90 8.09 -21.15
C LEU A 131 6.89 8.74 -20.19
N MET A 132 6.86 8.36 -18.90
CA MET A 132 7.82 8.85 -17.93
C MET A 132 9.25 8.49 -18.33
N ASN A 133 9.47 7.29 -18.88
CA ASN A 133 10.78 6.80 -19.35
C ASN A 133 11.90 7.13 -18.35
N ASP A 134 11.64 6.92 -17.07
CA ASP A 134 12.56 7.19 -15.97
C ASP A 134 13.18 5.86 -15.52
N LYS A 135 14.51 5.82 -15.48
CA LYS A 135 15.26 4.60 -15.12
C LYS A 135 14.90 4.03 -13.75
N ASN A 136 14.36 4.86 -12.85
CA ASN A 136 13.97 4.49 -11.49
C ASN A 136 12.47 4.19 -11.34
N CYS A 137 11.66 4.46 -12.37
CA CYS A 137 10.22 4.20 -12.36
C CYS A 137 9.91 3.11 -13.40
N LYS A 138 10.12 1.86 -13.01
CA LYS A 138 9.95 0.69 -13.88
C LYS A 138 8.64 -0.05 -13.61
N ILE A 139 8.14 -0.74 -14.64
CA ILE A 139 6.94 -1.58 -14.53
C ILE A 139 7.14 -2.73 -13.53
N ASP A 140 8.38 -3.18 -13.32
CA ASP A 140 8.77 -4.21 -12.36
C ASP A 140 8.26 -3.93 -10.94
N TYR A 141 8.23 -2.67 -10.53
CA TYR A 141 7.72 -2.27 -9.21
C TYR A 141 6.20 -2.47 -9.12
N ILE A 142 5.46 -2.10 -10.17
CA ILE A 142 4.00 -2.29 -10.23
C ILE A 142 3.66 -3.78 -10.26
N ILE A 143 4.41 -4.58 -11.02
CA ILE A 143 4.24 -6.04 -11.06
C ILE A 143 4.53 -6.66 -9.69
N GLU A 144 5.62 -6.26 -9.03
CA GLU A 144 5.96 -6.71 -7.67
C GLU A 144 4.85 -6.35 -6.66
N MET A 145 4.30 -5.14 -6.75
CA MET A 145 3.15 -4.70 -5.94
C MET A 145 1.90 -5.55 -6.19
N ILE A 146 1.56 -5.83 -7.45
CA ILE A 146 0.37 -6.64 -7.81
C ILE A 146 0.51 -8.08 -7.30
N ILE A 147 1.70 -8.67 -7.43
CA ILE A 147 1.99 -10.01 -6.89
C ILE A 147 1.89 -10.00 -5.36
N TYR A 148 2.41 -8.96 -4.71
CA TYR A 148 2.28 -8.82 -3.26
C TYR A 148 0.83 -8.67 -2.82
N ASP A 149 0.05 -7.83 -3.51
CA ASP A 149 -1.38 -7.64 -3.28
C ASP A 149 -2.16 -8.95 -3.44
N ALA A 150 -1.70 -9.88 -4.30
CA ALA A 150 -2.26 -11.23 -4.40
C ALA A 150 -1.96 -12.08 -3.15
N ILE A 151 -0.79 -11.97 -2.54
CA ILE A 151 -0.43 -12.74 -1.33
C ILE A 151 -1.25 -12.27 -0.13
N ILE A 152 -1.36 -10.95 0.10
CA ILE A 152 -2.12 -10.40 1.22
C ILE A 152 -3.62 -10.21 0.91
N GLY A 153 -4.03 -10.37 -0.33
CA GLY A 153 -5.40 -10.15 -0.78
C GLY A 153 -5.85 -8.70 -0.66
N ASN A 154 -5.02 -7.74 -1.08
CA ASN A 154 -5.37 -6.32 -1.03
C ASN A 154 -6.37 -5.96 -2.14
N ARG A 155 -7.60 -5.65 -1.75
CA ARG A 155 -8.73 -5.44 -2.67
C ARG A 155 -8.93 -3.99 -3.06
N ASP A 156 -8.12 -3.09 -2.49
CA ASP A 156 -8.32 -1.65 -2.54
C ASP A 156 -7.03 -0.91 -2.89
N ARG A 157 -6.20 -1.51 -3.75
CA ARG A 157 -5.09 -0.82 -4.42
C ARG A 157 -5.64 0.18 -5.45
N HIS A 158 -6.33 1.21 -4.98
CA HIS A 158 -6.85 2.28 -5.84
C HIS A 158 -5.75 3.25 -6.25
N GLN A 159 -6.07 4.14 -7.18
CA GLN A 159 -5.09 5.04 -7.80
C GLN A 159 -4.39 6.02 -6.84
N GLN A 160 -4.81 6.13 -5.58
CA GLN A 160 -4.11 6.95 -4.58
C GLN A 160 -3.19 6.13 -3.66
N ASN A 161 -3.27 4.80 -3.69
CA ASN A 161 -2.51 3.88 -2.84
C ASN A 161 -1.18 3.44 -3.47
N TRP A 162 -0.67 4.26 -4.40
CA TRP A 162 0.69 4.22 -4.91
C TRP A 162 1.05 5.64 -5.39
N ALA A 163 2.35 5.97 -5.35
CA ALA A 163 2.81 7.31 -5.64
C ALA A 163 4.26 7.31 -6.15
N LEU A 164 4.65 8.42 -6.79
CA LEU A 164 6.05 8.74 -7.02
C LEU A 164 6.55 9.69 -5.94
N LEU A 165 7.75 9.40 -5.43
CA LEU A 165 8.55 10.31 -4.62
C LEU A 165 9.47 11.11 -5.54
N HIS A 166 9.46 12.43 -5.39
CA HIS A 166 10.26 13.35 -6.19
C HIS A 166 11.26 14.10 -5.32
N LYS A 167 12.51 14.17 -5.78
CA LYS A 167 13.59 14.94 -5.15
C LYS A 167 14.22 15.91 -6.14
N ILE A 168 14.41 17.17 -5.74
CA ILE A 168 15.08 18.18 -6.57
C ILE A 168 16.59 17.91 -6.59
N LYS A 169 17.18 17.81 -7.79
CA LYS A 169 18.62 17.51 -7.95
C LYS A 169 19.53 18.70 -7.61
N ASP A 170 19.07 19.95 -7.80
CA ASP A 170 19.89 21.17 -7.61
C ASP A 170 19.14 22.34 -6.94
N ARG A 171 19.37 22.52 -5.63
CA ARG A 171 18.69 23.50 -4.76
C ARG A 171 19.01 24.97 -5.10
N LYS A 172 20.26 25.28 -5.49
CA LYS A 172 20.73 26.67 -5.68
C LYS A 172 20.12 27.39 -6.90
N LYS A 173 19.76 26.66 -7.96
CA LYS A 173 19.25 27.25 -9.21
C LYS A 173 17.77 27.63 -9.15
N TYR A 174 16.98 26.99 -8.27
CA TYR A 174 15.52 27.15 -8.20
C TYR A 174 15.03 28.19 -7.19
N LEU A 175 15.77 28.42 -6.10
CA LEU A 175 15.39 29.35 -5.03
C LEU A 175 15.37 30.84 -5.47
N ILE A 176 16.00 31.18 -6.60
CA ILE A 176 16.12 32.57 -7.06
C ILE A 176 14.83 33.09 -7.73
N LYS A 177 13.86 32.23 -8.08
CA LYS A 177 12.81 32.63 -9.05
C LYS A 177 11.34 32.63 -8.63
N ASN A 178 10.89 32.10 -7.48
CA ASN A 178 9.44 32.03 -7.20
C ASN A 178 9.02 32.10 -5.72
N ARG A 179 7.93 32.84 -5.45
CA ARG A 179 7.23 32.99 -4.15
C ARG A 179 6.20 31.89 -3.83
N LEU A 180 6.02 30.89 -4.71
CA LEU A 180 5.11 29.75 -4.49
C LEU A 180 5.79 28.65 -3.67
N SER A 181 5.03 27.88 -2.87
CA SER A 181 5.61 26.75 -2.14
C SER A 181 6.22 25.76 -3.14
N LEU A 182 7.47 25.35 -2.88
CA LEU A 182 8.27 24.50 -3.75
C LEU A 182 7.52 23.20 -4.13
N ARG A 183 6.70 22.68 -3.20
CA ARG A 183 5.80 21.53 -3.39
C ARG A 183 4.77 21.73 -4.50
N LYS A 184 4.10 22.89 -4.54
CA LYS A 184 3.08 23.19 -5.56
C LYS A 184 3.73 23.32 -6.94
N LEU A 185 4.94 23.85 -6.99
CA LEU A 185 5.74 23.94 -8.22
C LEU A 185 6.19 22.57 -8.75
N ILE A 186 6.60 21.63 -7.89
CA ILE A 186 7.03 20.29 -8.32
C ILE A 186 5.88 19.51 -8.96
N GLY A 187 4.71 19.44 -8.30
CA GLY A 187 3.55 18.72 -8.83
C GLY A 187 3.03 19.30 -10.15
N ILE A 188 2.96 20.64 -10.25
CA ILE A 188 2.60 21.34 -11.49
C ILE A 188 3.63 21.09 -12.57
N SER A 189 4.93 21.15 -12.24
CA SER A 189 6.01 20.89 -13.20
C SER A 189 5.95 19.47 -13.75
N LEU A 190 5.62 18.45 -12.95
CA LEU A 190 5.56 17.07 -13.43
C LEU A 190 4.36 16.83 -14.34
N LEU A 191 3.19 17.34 -13.96
CA LEU A 191 2.00 17.28 -14.81
C LEU A 191 2.24 18.02 -16.12
N ASN A 192 2.98 19.14 -16.09
CA ASN A 192 3.40 19.83 -17.30
C ASN A 192 4.42 19.00 -18.11
N ILE A 193 5.43 18.38 -17.47
CA ILE A 193 6.37 17.49 -18.18
C ILE A 193 5.61 16.36 -18.87
N LEU A 194 4.64 15.73 -18.20
CA LEU A 194 3.80 14.70 -18.79
C LEU A 194 2.99 15.25 -19.97
N LYS A 195 2.35 16.42 -19.84
CA LYS A 195 1.63 17.07 -20.94
C LYS A 195 2.54 17.37 -22.14
N GLU A 196 3.74 17.90 -21.89
CA GLU A 196 4.71 18.19 -22.96
C GLU A 196 5.19 16.90 -23.65
N LYS A 197 5.43 15.84 -22.88
CA LYS A 197 5.81 14.52 -23.41
C LYS A 197 4.69 13.86 -24.21
N ILE A 198 3.43 14.02 -23.81
CA ILE A 198 2.25 13.58 -24.58
C ILE A 198 2.24 14.25 -25.96
N ILE A 199 2.70 15.50 -26.07
CA ILE A 199 2.81 16.26 -27.33
C ILE A 199 4.16 15.98 -28.05
N GLY A 200 4.95 15.02 -27.58
CA GLY A 200 6.20 14.57 -28.22
C GLY A 200 7.42 15.45 -27.98
N ARG A 201 7.37 16.40 -27.03
CA ARG A 201 8.50 17.30 -26.74
C ARG A 201 9.50 16.66 -25.80
N LYS A 202 10.80 16.86 -26.08
CA LYS A 202 11.89 16.47 -25.18
C LYS A 202 11.97 17.46 -24.01
N VAL A 203 11.88 16.95 -22.79
CA VAL A 203 12.02 17.76 -21.56
C VAL A 203 13.13 17.20 -20.70
N THR A 204 14.05 18.05 -20.26
CA THR A 204 15.16 17.66 -19.36
C THR A 204 14.62 17.51 -17.92
N PRO A 205 14.74 16.33 -17.28
CA PRO A 205 14.21 16.15 -15.93
C PRO A 205 15.10 16.84 -14.89
N ILE A 206 14.53 17.85 -14.23
CA ILE A 206 15.15 18.59 -13.10
C ILE A 206 15.01 17.80 -11.78
N LEU A 207 14.18 16.76 -11.79
CA LEU A 207 13.81 15.95 -10.63
C LEU A 207 14.41 14.54 -10.75
N SER A 208 14.72 13.93 -9.61
CA SER A 208 14.87 12.49 -9.48
C SER A 208 13.54 11.91 -9.04
N ASN A 209 13.07 10.89 -9.75
CA ASN A 209 11.84 10.18 -9.40
C ASN A 209 12.18 8.78 -8.90
N SER A 210 11.35 8.24 -8.03
CA SER A 210 11.27 6.83 -7.69
C SER A 210 9.83 6.53 -7.29
N PHE A 211 9.42 5.26 -7.29
CA PHE A 211 8.22 4.90 -6.55
C PHE A 211 8.44 5.17 -5.06
N ALA A 212 7.39 5.62 -4.39
CA ALA A 212 7.36 5.64 -2.94
C ALA A 212 7.32 4.20 -2.40
N PRO A 213 7.74 3.93 -1.16
CA PRO A 213 7.50 2.64 -0.52
C PRO A 213 6.01 2.28 -0.57
N LEU A 214 5.66 1.01 -0.61
CA LEU A 214 4.25 0.57 -0.57
C LEU A 214 3.57 1.05 0.72
N PHE A 215 2.31 1.47 0.63
CA PHE A 215 1.54 1.97 1.78
C PHE A 215 0.03 1.71 1.59
N ASP A 216 -0.75 1.93 2.65
CA ASP A 216 -2.21 1.76 2.70
C ASP A 216 -2.66 0.33 2.30
N ASN A 217 -2.22 -0.63 3.11
CA ASN A 217 -2.51 -2.05 2.97
C ASN A 217 -3.60 -2.54 3.94
N GLY A 218 -4.22 -1.67 4.73
CA GLY A 218 -5.23 -2.06 5.73
C GLY A 218 -6.45 -2.80 5.15
N SER A 219 -6.79 -2.56 3.88
CA SER A 219 -7.88 -3.25 3.16
C SER A 219 -7.52 -4.68 2.69
N SER A 220 -6.56 -5.34 3.34
CA SER A 220 -6.06 -6.69 3.03
C SER A 220 -6.40 -7.69 4.14
N LEU A 221 -5.85 -8.91 4.08
CA LEU A 221 -5.87 -9.92 5.16
C LEU A 221 -7.27 -10.28 5.69
N GLY A 222 -8.29 -10.15 4.83
CA GLY A 222 -9.68 -10.42 5.20
C GLY A 222 -10.24 -9.52 6.31
N HIS A 223 -9.79 -8.26 6.39
CA HIS A 223 -10.27 -7.25 7.37
C HIS A 223 -11.79 -7.14 7.45
N GLU A 224 -12.52 -7.45 6.37
CA GLU A 224 -13.98 -7.41 6.30
C GLU A 224 -14.67 -8.66 6.86
N ILE A 225 -13.95 -9.76 7.05
CA ILE A 225 -14.50 -11.01 7.58
C ILE A 225 -14.68 -10.84 9.08
N ILE A 226 -15.90 -10.97 9.57
CA ILE A 226 -16.23 -10.84 11.00
C ILE A 226 -15.85 -12.09 11.79
N GLU A 227 -15.57 -11.94 13.09
CA GLU A 227 -15.09 -13.00 13.99
C GLU A 227 -15.87 -14.31 13.89
N ARG A 228 -17.21 -14.25 13.94
CA ARG A 228 -18.08 -15.44 13.90
C ARG A 228 -17.95 -16.29 12.63
N ASN A 229 -17.35 -15.75 11.57
CA ASN A 229 -17.17 -16.45 10.30
C ASN A 229 -15.76 -17.01 10.10
N LEU A 230 -14.79 -16.70 10.98
CA LEU A 230 -13.38 -17.05 10.76
C LEU A 230 -13.15 -18.55 10.70
N ASN A 231 -13.74 -19.31 11.63
CA ASN A 231 -13.56 -20.76 11.72
C ASN A 231 -13.98 -21.48 10.44
N ARG A 232 -15.01 -20.98 9.74
CA ARG A 232 -15.42 -21.49 8.42
C ARG A 232 -14.27 -21.46 7.42
N PHE A 233 -13.46 -20.39 7.42
CA PHE A 233 -12.32 -20.24 6.51
C PHE A 233 -11.11 -21.03 7.00
N THR A 234 -10.80 -20.99 8.30
CA THR A 234 -9.67 -21.73 8.87
C THR A 234 -9.83 -23.25 8.69
N ASN A 235 -11.06 -23.76 8.85
CA ASN A 235 -11.40 -25.17 8.58
C ASN A 235 -11.64 -25.45 7.09
N ASN A 236 -11.57 -24.42 6.24
CA ASN A 236 -11.89 -24.46 4.81
C ASN A 236 -13.22 -25.16 4.48
N GLU A 237 -14.26 -24.93 5.28
CA GLU A 237 -15.57 -25.55 5.13
C GLU A 237 -16.20 -25.21 3.77
N ASN A 238 -16.61 -26.24 3.03
CA ASN A 238 -17.19 -26.09 1.68
C ASN A 238 -16.30 -25.24 0.74
N ASN A 239 -14.97 -25.43 0.81
CA ASN A 239 -13.99 -24.69 0.02
C ASN A 239 -14.11 -23.17 0.21
N ALA A 240 -14.35 -22.72 1.46
CA ALA A 240 -14.58 -21.32 1.77
C ALA A 240 -13.43 -20.41 1.29
N LEU A 241 -12.17 -20.85 1.40
CA LEU A 241 -11.01 -20.06 0.95
C LEU A 241 -10.98 -19.90 -0.57
N GLU A 242 -11.14 -21.00 -1.32
CA GLU A 242 -11.20 -20.99 -2.79
C GLU A 242 -12.31 -20.06 -3.30
N ASN A 243 -13.51 -20.23 -2.74
CA ASN A 243 -14.67 -19.41 -3.06
C ASN A 243 -14.43 -17.93 -2.75
N TYR A 244 -13.70 -17.63 -1.67
CA TYR A 244 -13.37 -16.28 -1.27
C TYR A 244 -12.36 -15.62 -2.21
N ILE A 245 -11.27 -16.31 -2.56
CA ILE A 245 -10.21 -15.74 -3.40
C ILE A 245 -10.64 -15.52 -4.85
N ASN A 246 -11.60 -16.31 -5.35
CA ASN A 246 -12.16 -16.18 -6.69
C ASN A 246 -13.36 -15.21 -6.75
N ASN A 247 -13.87 -14.74 -5.61
CA ASN A 247 -15.00 -13.83 -5.59
C ASN A 247 -14.62 -12.47 -6.19
N ILE A 248 -15.49 -11.89 -7.02
CA ILE A 248 -15.28 -10.55 -7.61
C ILE A 248 -15.18 -9.42 -6.57
N LYS A 249 -15.69 -9.63 -5.35
CA LYS A 249 -15.51 -8.72 -4.21
C LYS A 249 -14.10 -8.80 -3.62
N SER A 250 -13.39 -9.89 -3.86
CA SER A 250 -11.99 -10.16 -3.47
C SER A 250 -10.99 -9.94 -4.61
N ALA A 251 -11.48 -9.54 -5.78
CA ALA A 251 -10.68 -9.25 -6.95
C ALA A 251 -9.84 -7.98 -6.79
N SER A 252 -8.77 -7.91 -7.58
CA SER A 252 -7.88 -6.75 -7.64
C SER A 252 -8.65 -5.47 -7.96
N HIS A 253 -8.21 -4.34 -7.39
CA HIS A 253 -8.70 -3.03 -7.78
C HIS A 253 -8.11 -2.61 -9.15
N ILE A 254 -6.85 -2.93 -9.42
CA ILE A 254 -6.24 -2.69 -10.74
C ILE A 254 -6.91 -3.63 -11.74
N ARG A 255 -7.39 -3.06 -12.84
CA ARG A 255 -8.15 -3.75 -13.89
C ARG A 255 -7.27 -4.13 -15.08
N TRP A 256 -7.73 -5.11 -15.84
CA TRP A 256 -7.17 -5.44 -17.15
C TRP A 256 -8.17 -5.00 -18.22
N GLU A 257 -7.82 -4.04 -19.07
CA GLU A 257 -8.73 -3.54 -20.14
C GLU A 257 -10.11 -3.08 -19.62
N ASN A 258 -10.15 -2.50 -18.43
CA ASN A 258 -11.35 -2.11 -17.66
C ASN A 258 -12.14 -3.27 -17.04
N GLU A 259 -11.76 -4.52 -17.31
CA GLU A 259 -12.33 -5.69 -16.65
C GLU A 259 -11.73 -5.90 -15.27
N LYS A 260 -12.59 -6.22 -14.31
CA LYS A 260 -12.16 -6.54 -12.95
C LYS A 260 -11.87 -8.03 -12.87
N LEU A 261 -10.60 -8.37 -12.64
CA LEU A 261 -10.12 -9.75 -12.56
C LEU A 261 -9.73 -10.12 -11.14
N ASN A 262 -9.84 -11.40 -10.81
CA ASN A 262 -9.20 -11.90 -9.59
C ASN A 262 -7.67 -11.67 -9.68
N HIS A 263 -6.99 -11.70 -8.55
CA HIS A 263 -5.57 -11.37 -8.48
C HIS A 263 -4.69 -12.23 -9.41
N TYR A 264 -4.98 -13.53 -9.50
CA TYR A 264 -4.16 -14.48 -10.26
C TYR A 264 -4.40 -14.34 -11.76
N ASP A 265 -5.66 -14.15 -12.18
CA ASP A 265 -5.98 -13.88 -13.59
C ASP A 265 -5.33 -12.59 -14.09
N LEU A 266 -5.27 -11.56 -13.24
CA LEU A 266 -4.55 -10.32 -13.57
C LEU A 266 -3.04 -10.59 -13.75
N ILE A 267 -2.43 -11.35 -12.85
CA ILE A 267 -1.00 -11.72 -12.95
C ILE A 267 -0.74 -12.54 -14.22
N ASN A 268 -1.60 -13.51 -14.54
CA ASN A 268 -1.48 -14.33 -15.74
C ASN A 268 -1.60 -13.49 -17.02
N ASN A 269 -2.54 -12.54 -17.06
CA ASN A 269 -2.64 -11.61 -18.18
C ASN A 269 -1.41 -10.72 -18.34
N ILE A 270 -0.82 -10.25 -17.23
CA ILE A 270 0.43 -9.50 -17.24
C ILE A 270 1.59 -10.39 -17.73
N SER A 271 1.64 -11.65 -17.31
CA SER A 271 2.69 -12.62 -17.68
C SER A 271 2.77 -12.87 -19.19
N ASN A 272 1.64 -12.78 -19.91
CA ASN A 272 1.64 -12.88 -21.38
C ASN A 272 2.54 -11.85 -22.08
N THR A 273 2.81 -10.71 -21.44
CA THR A 273 3.70 -9.65 -21.97
C THR A 273 4.99 -9.50 -21.15
N TYR A 274 4.95 -9.79 -19.85
CA TYR A 274 6.02 -9.53 -18.89
C TYR A 274 6.48 -10.80 -18.14
N SER A 275 6.46 -11.96 -18.80
CA SER A 275 6.76 -13.27 -18.19
C SER A 275 8.06 -13.27 -17.39
N GLU A 276 9.18 -12.84 -17.99
CA GLU A 276 10.48 -12.80 -17.31
C GLU A 276 10.45 -11.97 -16.01
N ILE A 277 9.71 -10.86 -16.00
CA ILE A 277 9.58 -10.01 -14.81
C ILE A 277 8.70 -10.71 -13.78
N VAL A 278 7.53 -11.23 -14.20
CA VAL A 278 6.61 -11.96 -13.32
C VAL A 278 7.31 -13.13 -12.65
N ASP A 279 8.02 -13.95 -13.42
CA ASP A 279 8.77 -15.11 -12.94
C ASP A 279 9.86 -14.71 -11.95
N SER A 280 10.67 -13.71 -12.30
CA SER A 280 11.71 -13.17 -11.42
C SER A 280 11.15 -12.65 -10.10
N LYS A 281 9.98 -12.00 -10.13
CA LYS A 281 9.30 -11.54 -8.92
C LYS A 281 8.73 -12.69 -8.12
N ILE A 282 8.03 -13.64 -8.73
CA ILE A 282 7.52 -14.84 -8.02
C ILE A 282 8.68 -15.60 -7.37
N ASP A 283 9.82 -15.74 -8.04
CA ASP A 283 11.01 -16.37 -7.46
C ASP A 283 11.60 -15.58 -6.28
N LYS A 284 11.56 -14.23 -6.32
CA LYS A 284 11.92 -13.40 -5.16
C LYS A 284 11.00 -13.70 -3.97
N PHE A 285 9.68 -13.73 -4.18
CA PHE A 285 8.71 -14.07 -3.13
C PHE A 285 8.93 -15.49 -2.61
N ARG A 286 9.16 -16.45 -3.50
CA ARG A 286 9.44 -17.86 -3.19
C ARG A 286 10.66 -18.01 -2.27
N ARG A 287 11.77 -17.36 -2.60
CA ARG A 287 13.01 -17.37 -1.81
C ARG A 287 12.88 -16.70 -0.46
N SER A 288 11.97 -15.75 -0.32
CA SER A 288 11.80 -14.96 0.90
C SER A 288 10.69 -15.50 1.82
N TYR A 289 9.81 -16.37 1.31
CA TYR A 289 8.69 -16.91 2.07
C TYR A 289 9.15 -17.73 3.27
N SER A 290 8.55 -17.47 4.42
CA SER A 290 8.73 -18.27 5.63
C SER A 290 7.45 -18.24 6.43
N LYS A 291 6.76 -19.40 6.49
CA LYS A 291 5.56 -19.58 7.29
C LYS A 291 5.80 -19.26 8.77
N ASP A 292 6.96 -19.66 9.30
CA ASP A 292 7.32 -19.40 10.70
C ASP A 292 7.49 -17.91 10.98
N LYS A 293 8.18 -17.15 10.11
CA LYS A 293 8.31 -15.70 10.27
C LYS A 293 6.96 -14.98 10.16
N ILE A 294 6.07 -15.44 9.27
CA ILE A 294 4.72 -14.89 9.12
C ILE A 294 3.91 -15.19 10.40
N LYS A 295 3.95 -16.43 10.90
CA LYS A 295 3.27 -16.82 12.14
C LYS A 295 3.78 -16.01 13.33
N GLU A 296 5.09 -15.90 13.50
CA GLU A 296 5.72 -15.08 14.53
C GLU A 296 5.27 -13.62 14.44
N CYS A 297 5.31 -13.04 13.24
CA CYS A 297 4.84 -11.67 13.00
C CYS A 297 3.38 -11.46 13.41
N VAL A 298 2.48 -12.36 13.04
CA VAL A 298 1.05 -12.26 13.35
C VAL A 298 0.79 -12.43 14.85
N TYR A 299 1.46 -13.40 15.48
CA TYR A 299 1.29 -13.65 16.91
C TYR A 299 1.87 -12.55 17.79
N ASN A 300 2.96 -11.92 17.33
CA ASN A 300 3.63 -10.85 18.05
C ASN A 300 3.05 -9.46 17.80
N ALA A 301 2.12 -9.32 16.83
CA ALA A 301 1.62 -8.02 16.39
C ALA A 301 1.13 -7.12 17.55
N ASP A 302 0.40 -7.70 18.50
CA ASP A 302 -0.27 -7.02 19.61
C ASP A 302 0.38 -7.22 20.99
N ILE A 303 1.52 -7.93 21.08
CA ILE A 303 2.18 -8.25 22.35
C ILE A 303 2.60 -6.99 23.11
N GLU A 304 3.12 -5.99 22.38
CA GLU A 304 3.68 -4.76 22.96
C GLU A 304 2.63 -3.77 23.49
N LEU A 305 1.32 -3.98 23.24
CA LEU A 305 0.26 -3.07 23.74
C LEU A 305 0.07 -3.11 25.26
N GLY A 306 0.57 -4.14 25.93
CA GLY A 306 0.40 -4.34 27.36
C GLY A 306 -1.05 -4.61 27.81
N MET A 307 -1.21 -5.21 29.00
CA MET A 307 -2.51 -5.71 29.47
C MET A 307 -3.61 -4.64 29.65
N ARG A 308 -3.25 -3.35 29.66
CA ARG A 308 -4.19 -2.24 29.86
C ARG A 308 -5.22 -2.12 28.73
N HIS A 309 -4.96 -2.74 27.57
CA HIS A 309 -5.74 -2.55 26.34
C HIS A 309 -6.23 -3.87 25.72
N ALA A 310 -6.53 -4.89 26.53
CA ALA A 310 -6.90 -6.23 26.06
C ALA A 310 -8.02 -6.29 24.99
N ASN A 311 -8.96 -5.33 25.00
CA ASN A 311 -10.08 -5.28 24.05
C ASN A 311 -9.65 -4.96 22.60
N THR A 312 -8.42 -4.50 22.39
CA THR A 312 -7.89 -4.18 21.05
C THR A 312 -7.02 -5.30 20.48
N TYR A 313 -6.85 -6.40 21.22
CA TYR A 313 -5.98 -7.51 20.84
C TYR A 313 -6.62 -8.34 19.74
N LEU A 314 -5.80 -8.84 18.82
CA LEU A 314 -6.27 -9.80 17.84
C LEU A 314 -6.67 -11.09 18.57
N THR A 315 -7.88 -11.57 18.28
CA THR A 315 -8.32 -12.87 18.79
C THR A 315 -7.41 -13.98 18.26
N LYS A 316 -7.35 -15.11 18.97
CA LYS A 316 -6.63 -16.28 18.49
C LYS A 316 -7.16 -16.74 17.12
N ASP A 317 -8.48 -16.79 16.95
CA ASP A 317 -9.13 -17.19 15.70
C ASP A 317 -8.77 -16.24 14.55
N ARG A 318 -8.65 -14.93 14.81
CA ARG A 318 -8.19 -13.94 13.83
C ARG A 318 -6.75 -14.19 13.41
N LYS A 319 -5.86 -14.42 14.38
CA LYS A 319 -4.44 -14.71 14.11
C LYS A 319 -4.29 -15.96 13.25
N GLU A 320 -4.96 -17.04 13.62
CA GLU A 320 -4.96 -18.29 12.84
C GLU A 320 -5.54 -18.08 11.44
N PHE A 321 -6.67 -17.39 11.32
CA PHE A 321 -7.28 -17.08 10.02
C PHE A 321 -6.32 -16.30 9.10
N ILE A 322 -5.63 -15.27 9.61
CA ILE A 322 -4.68 -14.48 8.82
C ILE A 322 -3.55 -15.37 8.30
N ILE A 323 -2.98 -16.22 9.16
CA ILE A 323 -1.89 -17.14 8.79
C ILE A 323 -2.38 -18.12 7.71
N THR A 324 -3.53 -18.76 7.93
CA THR A 324 -4.13 -19.70 6.97
C THR A 324 -4.43 -19.02 5.63
N LEU A 325 -4.98 -17.81 5.65
CA LEU A 325 -5.33 -17.08 4.43
C LEU A 325 -4.08 -16.70 3.62
N VAL A 326 -3.04 -16.18 4.27
CA VAL A 326 -1.78 -15.79 3.61
C VAL A 326 -1.10 -17.01 3.01
N GLU A 327 -1.00 -18.10 3.77
CA GLU A 327 -0.43 -19.37 3.28
C GLU A 327 -1.20 -19.90 2.07
N TYR A 328 -2.53 -19.93 2.16
CA TYR A 328 -3.39 -20.39 1.07
C TYR A 328 -3.18 -19.55 -0.19
N ARG A 329 -3.23 -18.22 -0.08
CA ARG A 329 -3.03 -17.30 -1.21
C ARG A 329 -1.64 -17.42 -1.81
N TYR A 330 -0.60 -17.57 -0.99
CA TYR A 330 0.77 -17.78 -1.45
C TYR A 330 0.90 -19.09 -2.24
N ASN A 331 0.35 -20.20 -1.72
CA ASN A 331 0.36 -21.48 -2.43
C ASN A 331 -0.40 -21.41 -3.75
N THR A 332 -1.57 -20.76 -3.78
CA THR A 332 -2.34 -20.54 -5.01
C THR A 332 -1.58 -19.67 -6.02
N LEU A 333 -0.85 -18.65 -5.57
CA LEU A 333 0.01 -17.85 -6.45
C LEU A 333 1.04 -18.74 -7.14
N LEU A 334 1.73 -19.62 -6.39
CA LEU A 334 2.71 -20.53 -6.96
C LEU A 334 2.08 -21.54 -7.92
N GLU A 335 0.91 -22.07 -7.58
CA GLU A 335 0.19 -23.06 -8.40
C GLU A 335 -0.32 -22.46 -9.72
N ARG A 336 -0.90 -21.25 -9.68
CA ARG A 336 -1.61 -20.67 -10.83
C ARG A 336 -0.77 -19.73 -11.68
N CYS A 337 0.30 -19.17 -11.11
CA CYS A 337 1.11 -18.16 -11.76
C CYS A 337 2.61 -18.50 -11.74
N GLY A 338 3.04 -19.43 -10.90
CA GLY A 338 4.43 -19.88 -10.88
C GLY A 338 4.70 -20.83 -12.04
N ASN A 339 5.81 -20.64 -12.74
CA ASN A 339 6.30 -21.68 -13.63
C ASN A 339 6.72 -22.90 -12.80
N VAL A 340 6.15 -24.06 -13.16
CA VAL A 340 6.69 -25.36 -12.77
C VAL A 340 7.96 -25.53 -13.59
N SER A 341 9.10 -25.16 -13.00
CA SER A 341 10.42 -25.48 -13.54
C SER A 341 10.65 -26.99 -13.53
#